data_AF-A0A2E0QAY2-F1
#
_entry.id   AF-A0A2E0QAY2-F1
#
_cell.length_a   1.000
_cell.length_b   1.000
_cell.length_c   1.000
_cell.angle_alpha   90.00
_cell.angle_beta   90.00
_cell.angle_gamma   90.00
#
_symmetry.space_group_name_H-M   'P 1'
#
loop_
_entity.id
_entity.type
_entity.pdbx_description
1 polymer ?
#
loop_
_entity_poly.entity_id
_entity_poly.type
_entity_poly.pdbx_seq_one_letter_code
_entity_poly.pdbx_strand_id
1 'polypeptide(L)'
;MGIFGSKTGEKGNIATVLFGAVAMVGIVSAATMQMISGPIKTASQVNNKNMVESQLQIGARLIVLNTTTGDEDLDGTIEPMEHDGVNIGLTGGGGIPSATGASLTDPWNNPYGYCVWDNGTDVTIDVGENRLAGDNTGTALAIALISSGPNRVFETNCYAYGVPPNEGVVKPAGSDDYVFKYTYAEAAQSGGGLWSVGTVNPADDVVVKDSSGTETIKVDKELGIGTFMGIVTP
;
A
#
# COMPACT_ATOMS: atom_id res chain seq x y z
N MET A 1 -12.08 -71.61 70.34
CA MET A 1 -12.95 -70.92 69.35
C MET A 1 -13.02 -69.46 69.78
N GLY A 2 -12.32 -68.49 69.20
CA GLY A 2 -11.75 -68.35 67.87
C GLY A 2 -12.50 -67.24 67.16
N ILE A 3 -11.97 -66.00 67.17
CA ILE A 3 -12.24 -64.99 66.13
C ILE A 3 -10.95 -64.14 65.98
N PHE A 4 -10.18 -64.46 64.95
CA PHE A 4 -9.12 -63.63 64.36
C PHE A 4 -9.61 -63.12 63.00
N GLY A 5 -9.23 -61.89 62.63
CA GLY A 5 -9.28 -61.36 61.25
C GLY A 5 -10.18 -60.13 61.10
N SER A 6 -9.81 -59.04 60.43
CA SER A 6 -8.61 -58.73 59.63
C SER A 6 -8.41 -57.20 59.64
N LYS A 7 -7.16 -56.72 59.72
CA LYS A 7 -6.83 -55.34 59.32
C LYS A 7 -6.42 -55.40 57.85
N THR A 8 -7.25 -54.91 56.95
CA THR A 8 -6.89 -54.66 55.56
C THR A 8 -5.82 -53.57 55.52
N GLY A 9 -4.57 -53.97 55.28
CA GLY A 9 -3.51 -53.02 54.97
C GLY A 9 -3.69 -52.53 53.54
N GLU A 10 -4.20 -51.31 53.37
CA GLU A 10 -4.19 -50.63 52.08
C GLU A 10 -2.74 -50.39 51.66
N LYS A 11 -2.29 -51.12 50.63
CA LYS A 11 -1.03 -50.85 49.94
C LYS A 11 -1.29 -49.80 48.87
N GLY A 12 -1.38 -48.54 49.29
CA GLY A 12 -1.35 -47.40 48.36
C GLY A 12 0.02 -47.35 47.67
N ASN A 13 0.02 -47.48 46.34
CA ASN A 13 1.26 -47.44 45.56
C ASN A 13 1.79 -46.00 45.51
N ILE A 14 2.86 -45.74 46.27
CA ILE A 14 3.49 -44.42 46.39
C ILE A 14 3.96 -43.87 45.03
N ALA A 15 4.31 -44.76 44.09
CA ALA A 15 4.73 -44.36 42.75
C ALA A 15 3.56 -43.74 41.97
N THR A 16 2.35 -44.27 42.10
CA THR A 16 1.16 -43.74 41.41
C THR A 16 0.81 -42.34 41.91
N VAL A 17 0.98 -42.08 43.21
CA VAL A 17 0.75 -40.76 43.82
C VAL A 17 1.80 -39.75 43.34
N LEU A 18 3.08 -40.16 43.27
CA LEU A 18 4.17 -39.31 42.79
C LEU A 18 4.05 -38.98 41.30
N PHE A 19 3.78 -39.98 40.45
CA PHE A 19 3.57 -39.74 39.01
C PHE A 19 2.28 -38.94 38.75
N GLY A 20 1.21 -39.16 39.53
CA GLY A 20 -0.02 -38.38 39.44
C GLY A 20 0.18 -36.90 39.81
N ALA A 21 0.97 -36.63 40.85
CA ALA A 21 1.29 -35.26 41.26
C ALA A 21 2.13 -34.53 40.20
N VAL A 22 3.14 -35.18 39.61
CA VAL A 22 3.96 -34.60 38.54
C VAL A 22 3.13 -34.36 37.26
N ALA A 23 2.24 -35.29 36.92
CA ALA A 23 1.33 -35.13 35.79
C ALA A 23 0.39 -33.93 35.95
N MET A 24 -0.16 -33.72 37.16
CA MET A 24 -0.99 -32.56 37.49
C MET A 24 -0.22 -31.23 37.37
N VAL A 25 1.02 -31.17 37.85
CA VAL A 25 1.87 -29.97 37.70
C VAL A 25 2.22 -29.71 36.23
N GLY A 26 2.42 -30.77 35.44
CA GLY A 26 2.61 -30.67 33.99
C GLY A 26 1.40 -30.08 33.26
N ILE A 27 0.19 -30.52 33.62
CA ILE A 27 -1.06 -30.01 33.03
C ILE A 27 -1.28 -28.53 33.39
N VAL A 28 -1.02 -28.14 34.64
CA VAL A 28 -1.13 -26.74 35.08
C VAL A 28 -0.11 -25.85 34.37
N SER A 29 1.12 -26.32 34.19
CA SER A 29 2.18 -25.58 33.47
C SER A 29 1.88 -25.43 31.97
N ALA A 30 1.28 -26.44 31.34
CA ALA A 30 0.85 -26.36 29.95
C ALA A 30 -0.34 -25.40 29.76
N ALA A 31 -1.29 -25.38 30.71
CA ALA A 31 -2.45 -24.49 30.68
C ALA A 31 -2.05 -23.01 30.87
N THR A 32 -1.06 -22.72 31.72
CA THR A 32 -0.57 -21.33 31.91
C THR A 32 0.18 -20.81 30.69
N MET A 33 0.95 -21.67 29.99
CA MET A 33 1.60 -21.29 28.73
C MET A 33 0.60 -20.97 27.61
N GLN A 34 -0.56 -21.65 27.57
CA GLN A 34 -1.60 -21.37 26.57
C GLN A 34 -2.29 -20.02 26.82
N MET A 35 -2.53 -19.62 28.08
CA MET A 35 -3.18 -18.34 28.39
C MET A 35 -2.32 -17.10 28.11
N ILE A 36 -0.99 -17.19 28.28
CA ILE A 36 -0.09 -16.04 28.10
C ILE A 36 0.08 -15.68 26.61
N SER A 37 -0.07 -16.65 25.70
CA SER A 37 0.17 -16.46 24.27
C SER A 37 -0.98 -15.78 23.49
N GLY A 38 -2.19 -15.75 24.05
CA GLY A 38 -3.38 -15.18 23.40
C GLY A 38 -3.32 -13.66 23.24
N PRO A 39 -3.25 -12.89 24.34
CA PRO A 39 -3.29 -11.41 24.27
C PRO A 39 -2.12 -10.79 23.52
N ILE A 40 -0.93 -11.41 23.60
CA ILE A 40 0.30 -10.88 22.98
C ILE A 40 0.24 -11.00 21.45
N LYS A 41 -0.27 -12.13 20.93
CA LYS A 41 -0.47 -12.31 19.48
C LYS A 41 -1.47 -11.31 18.93
N THR A 42 -2.57 -11.06 19.65
CA THR A 42 -3.58 -10.07 19.24
C THR A 42 -3.04 -8.64 19.24
N ALA A 43 -2.27 -8.24 20.27
CA ALA A 43 -1.68 -6.91 20.33
C ALA A 43 -0.66 -6.66 19.20
N SER A 44 0.19 -7.64 18.89
CA SER A 44 1.14 -7.54 17.78
C SER A 44 0.44 -7.47 16.43
N GLN A 45 -0.65 -8.22 16.23
CA GLN A 45 -1.43 -8.18 14.99
C GLN A 45 -2.05 -6.80 14.76
N VAL A 46 -2.64 -6.19 15.80
CA VAL A 46 -3.22 -4.85 15.70
C VAL A 46 -2.15 -3.79 15.41
N ASN A 47 -1.00 -3.88 16.07
CA ASN A 47 0.11 -2.94 15.83
C ASN A 47 0.65 -3.06 14.39
N ASN A 48 0.87 -4.28 13.89
CA ASN A 48 1.35 -4.47 12.52
C ASN A 48 0.34 -3.98 11.49
N LYS A 49 -0.96 -4.23 11.73
CA LYS A 49 -2.04 -3.71 10.91
C LYS A 49 -2.03 -2.18 10.86
N ASN A 50 -2.00 -1.52 12.01
CA ASN A 50 -1.95 -0.06 12.08
C ASN A 50 -0.68 0.51 11.42
N MET A 51 0.45 -0.19 11.55
CA MET A 51 1.70 0.22 10.92
C MET A 51 1.64 0.11 9.40
N VAL A 52 1.12 -0.99 8.86
CA VAL A 52 0.92 -1.13 7.40
C VAL A 52 -0.01 -0.04 6.87
N GLU A 53 -1.18 0.15 7.49
CA GLU A 53 -2.15 1.13 6.99
C GLU A 53 -1.56 2.55 6.96
N SER A 54 -0.80 2.92 8.00
CA SER A 54 -0.10 4.20 8.06
C SER A 54 1.02 4.32 7.02
N GLN A 55 1.84 3.29 6.87
CA GLN A 55 2.95 3.28 5.90
C GLN A 55 2.43 3.32 4.46
N LEU A 56 1.35 2.61 4.15
CA LEU A 56 0.70 2.66 2.84
C LEU A 56 0.13 4.05 2.54
N GLN A 57 -0.55 4.69 3.49
CA GLN A 57 -1.10 6.04 3.31
C GLN A 57 0.01 7.09 3.09
N ILE A 58 1.05 7.06 3.93
CA ILE A 58 2.19 7.99 3.83
C ILE A 58 2.97 7.73 2.54
N GLY A 59 3.28 6.47 2.24
CA GLY A 59 4.00 6.07 1.05
C GLY A 59 3.28 6.50 -0.22
N ALA A 60 1.96 6.26 -0.29
CA ALA A 60 1.16 6.66 -1.44
C ALA A 60 1.18 8.18 -1.64
N ARG A 61 1.12 8.95 -0.53
CA ARG A 61 1.22 10.40 -0.61
C ARG A 61 2.60 10.89 -1.05
N LEU A 62 3.67 10.25 -0.60
CA LEU A 62 5.04 10.58 -1.03
C LEU A 62 5.23 10.31 -2.52
N ILE A 63 4.70 9.20 -3.02
CA ILE A 63 4.73 8.86 -4.45
C ILE A 63 3.95 9.90 -5.25
N VAL A 64 2.74 10.27 -4.81
CA VAL A 64 1.90 11.30 -5.46
C VAL A 64 2.57 12.69 -5.46
N LEU A 65 3.44 12.99 -4.51
CA LEU A 65 4.18 14.26 -4.46
C LEU A 65 5.49 14.22 -5.26
N ASN A 66 5.94 13.04 -5.68
CA ASN A 66 7.24 12.82 -6.31
C ASN A 66 7.04 12.41 -7.78
N THR A 67 6.34 13.25 -8.54
CA THR A 67 6.14 13.09 -9.98
C THR A 67 7.33 13.70 -10.71
N THR A 68 8.39 12.92 -10.90
CA THR A 68 9.61 13.39 -11.60
C THR A 68 9.45 13.39 -13.12
N THR A 69 8.40 12.76 -13.65
CA THR A 69 8.20 12.45 -15.08
C THR A 69 7.37 13.51 -15.81
N GLY A 70 6.47 14.24 -15.14
CA GLY A 70 5.64 15.22 -15.84
C GLY A 70 4.54 14.53 -16.65
N ASP A 71 4.11 15.17 -17.74
CA ASP A 71 3.12 14.68 -18.71
C ASP A 71 3.89 14.05 -19.89
N GLU A 72 4.10 12.73 -19.83
CA GLU A 72 4.97 11.98 -20.75
C GLU A 72 4.27 11.71 -22.10
N ASP A 73 2.94 11.53 -22.10
CA ASP A 73 2.13 11.26 -23.29
C ASP A 73 1.48 12.51 -23.92
N LEU A 74 1.67 13.68 -23.29
CA LEU A 74 1.17 14.99 -23.71
C LEU A 74 -0.36 15.10 -23.68
N ASP A 75 -1.03 14.31 -22.82
CA ASP A 75 -2.47 14.36 -22.64
C ASP A 75 -2.95 15.53 -21.74
N GLY A 76 -2.00 16.27 -21.15
CA GLY A 76 -2.24 17.40 -20.25
C GLY A 76 -2.37 17.00 -18.77
N THR A 77 -2.03 15.76 -18.42
CA THR A 77 -2.12 15.23 -17.06
C THR A 77 -0.75 14.76 -16.59
N ILE A 78 -0.33 15.25 -15.43
CA ILE A 78 0.88 14.75 -14.79
C ILE A 78 0.60 13.36 -14.25
N GLU A 79 1.52 12.45 -14.49
CA GLU A 79 1.34 11.04 -14.15
C GLU A 79 2.26 10.60 -12.99
N PRO A 80 1.88 9.51 -12.30
CA PRO A 80 2.72 8.99 -11.22
C PRO A 80 3.98 8.35 -11.79
N MET A 81 5.05 8.39 -11.00
CA MET A 81 6.29 7.67 -11.32
C MET A 81 6.02 6.19 -11.57
N GLU A 82 6.65 5.62 -12.60
CA GLU A 82 6.58 4.20 -12.93
C GLU A 82 7.07 3.28 -11.78
N HIS A 83 6.68 2.00 -11.77
CA HIS A 83 7.24 1.05 -10.81
C HIS A 83 8.67 0.62 -11.20
N ASP A 84 9.45 0.08 -10.27
CA ASP A 84 10.89 -0.21 -10.49
C ASP A 84 11.20 -1.41 -11.44
N GLY A 85 10.18 -1.95 -12.11
CA GLY A 85 10.27 -3.17 -12.93
C GLY A 85 10.65 -4.45 -12.19
N VAL A 86 10.85 -4.43 -10.87
CA VAL A 86 11.29 -5.60 -10.09
C VAL A 86 10.11 -6.54 -9.90
N ASN A 87 10.28 -7.79 -10.33
CA ASN A 87 9.30 -8.83 -10.07
C ASN A 87 9.34 -9.26 -8.59
N ILE A 88 8.35 -8.79 -7.84
CA ILE A 88 8.13 -9.13 -6.43
C ILE A 88 7.02 -10.17 -6.23
N GLY A 89 6.53 -10.80 -7.31
CA GLY A 89 5.40 -11.73 -7.28
C GLY A 89 4.02 -11.07 -7.36
N LEU A 90 3.95 -9.76 -7.61
CA LEU A 90 2.71 -9.02 -7.85
C LEU A 90 2.40 -8.97 -9.35
N THR A 91 1.19 -9.36 -9.75
CA THR A 91 0.78 -9.30 -11.17
C THR A 91 0.37 -7.88 -11.54
N GLY A 92 0.93 -7.34 -12.63
CA GLY A 92 0.61 -6.01 -13.16
C GLY A 92 1.22 -4.85 -12.35
N GLY A 93 2.15 -5.14 -11.45
CA GLY A 93 2.88 -4.13 -10.69
C GLY A 93 4.29 -4.60 -10.36
N GLY A 94 4.99 -3.79 -9.57
CA GLY A 94 6.37 -4.04 -9.16
C GLY A 94 6.69 -3.47 -7.78
N GLY A 95 7.97 -3.26 -7.51
CA GLY A 95 8.43 -2.61 -6.30
C GLY A 95 8.26 -1.09 -6.37
N ILE A 96 8.20 -0.47 -5.18
CA ILE A 96 8.23 0.99 -5.05
C ILE A 96 9.63 1.49 -5.47
N PRO A 97 9.74 2.49 -6.36
CA PRO A 97 11.03 3.08 -6.72
C PRO A 97 11.77 3.67 -5.52
N SER A 98 13.08 3.39 -5.43
CA SER A 98 13.93 3.81 -4.30
C SER A 98 14.06 5.34 -4.13
N ALA A 99 13.79 6.11 -5.18
CA ALA A 99 13.85 7.58 -5.17
C ALA A 99 12.65 8.25 -4.47
N THR A 100 11.59 7.50 -4.16
CA THR A 100 10.34 8.04 -3.59
C THR A 100 10.44 8.42 -2.11
N GLY A 101 11.45 7.90 -1.40
CA GLY A 101 11.60 8.07 0.06
C GLY A 101 10.53 7.35 0.89
N ALA A 102 9.65 6.57 0.26
CA ALA A 102 8.67 5.74 0.93
C ALA A 102 9.32 4.50 1.58
N SER A 103 8.63 3.92 2.55
CA SER A 103 9.06 2.63 3.11
C SER A 103 8.92 1.54 2.04
N LEU A 104 9.98 0.76 1.83
CA LEU A 104 10.01 -0.29 0.80
C LEU A 104 9.53 -1.65 1.32
N THR A 105 9.44 -1.83 2.64
CA THR A 105 9.10 -3.12 3.25
C THR A 105 8.08 -2.98 4.36
N ASP A 106 7.19 -3.97 4.44
CA ASP A 106 6.14 -4.07 5.45
C ASP A 106 6.65 -4.59 6.82
N PRO A 107 5.81 -4.61 7.87
CA PRO A 107 6.17 -5.11 9.20
C PRO A 107 6.61 -6.58 9.26
N TRP A 108 6.25 -7.36 8.24
CA TRP A 108 6.60 -8.77 8.11
C TRP A 108 7.86 -8.99 7.26
N ASN A 109 8.51 -7.88 6.86
CA ASN A 109 9.70 -7.81 6.03
C ASN A 109 9.48 -8.33 4.60
N ASN A 110 8.28 -8.12 4.06
CA ASN A 110 8.00 -8.31 2.64
C ASN A 110 8.12 -6.96 1.91
N PRO A 111 8.51 -6.94 0.64
CA PRO A 111 8.45 -5.72 -0.15
C PRO A 111 7.01 -5.23 -0.29
N TYR A 112 6.81 -3.92 -0.25
CA TYR A 112 5.55 -3.33 -0.67
C TYR A 112 5.44 -3.39 -2.20
N GLY A 113 4.26 -3.80 -2.67
CA GLY A 113 3.90 -3.76 -4.05
C GLY A 113 3.31 -2.43 -4.47
N TYR A 114 3.60 -2.06 -5.71
CA TYR A 114 3.21 -0.81 -6.31
C TYR A 114 2.64 -1.07 -7.71
N CYS A 115 1.42 -0.62 -7.91
CA CYS A 115 0.77 -0.59 -9.21
C CYS A 115 0.49 0.86 -9.56
N VAL A 116 0.74 1.19 -10.81
CA VAL A 116 0.56 2.53 -11.36
C VAL A 116 -0.18 2.41 -12.67
N TRP A 117 -1.08 3.35 -12.91
CA TRP A 117 -1.86 3.45 -14.13
C TRP A 117 -1.58 4.78 -14.81
N ASP A 118 -1.72 4.73 -16.12
CA ASP A 118 -1.71 5.82 -17.08
C ASP A 118 -3.04 6.59 -17.05
N ASN A 119 -3.05 7.87 -17.42
CA ASN A 119 -4.29 8.64 -17.52
C ASN A 119 -5.00 8.41 -18.87
N GLY A 120 -5.07 7.17 -19.30
CA GLY A 120 -5.62 6.87 -20.60
C GLY A 120 -5.30 5.46 -21.03
N THR A 121 -5.68 5.17 -22.27
CA THR A 121 -5.39 3.88 -22.89
C THR A 121 -4.12 3.91 -23.72
N ASP A 122 -3.50 5.09 -23.92
CA ASP A 122 -2.37 5.26 -24.82
C ASP A 122 -1.03 5.00 -24.14
N VAL A 123 -0.82 3.74 -23.77
CA VAL A 123 0.50 3.25 -23.35
C VAL A 123 1.46 3.02 -24.54
N THR A 124 1.10 3.45 -25.76
CA THR A 124 1.84 3.11 -26.99
C THR A 124 2.87 4.14 -27.43
N ILE A 125 2.81 5.36 -26.89
CA ILE A 125 3.92 6.32 -26.98
C ILE A 125 5.05 5.92 -25.99
N ASP A 126 4.68 5.17 -24.95
CA ASP A 126 5.53 4.77 -23.81
C ASP A 126 5.82 3.26 -23.77
N VAL A 127 6.28 2.72 -24.91
CA VAL A 127 6.57 1.29 -25.03
C VAL A 127 7.79 0.91 -24.16
N GLY A 128 7.53 0.51 -22.91
CA GLY A 128 8.57 0.10 -21.95
C GLY A 128 8.40 0.67 -20.54
N GLU A 129 7.43 1.54 -20.31
CA GLU A 129 7.17 2.06 -18.97
C GLU A 129 6.46 1.03 -18.09
N ASN A 130 6.91 0.97 -16.85
CA ASN A 130 6.36 0.11 -15.82
C ASN A 130 5.04 0.69 -15.28
N ARG A 131 4.05 0.89 -16.18
CA ARG A 131 2.73 1.48 -15.94
C ARG A 131 1.66 0.71 -16.71
N LEU A 132 0.48 0.56 -16.10
CA LEU A 132 -0.67 -0.10 -16.70
C LEU A 132 -1.52 0.91 -17.46
N ALA A 133 -2.16 0.49 -18.57
CA ALA A 133 -3.15 1.34 -19.23
C ALA A 133 -4.32 1.61 -18.27
N GLY A 134 -4.67 2.89 -18.11
CA GLY A 134 -5.77 3.35 -17.27
C GLY A 134 -6.96 3.83 -18.08
N ASP A 135 -7.66 4.80 -17.51
CA ASP A 135 -8.87 5.41 -18.05
C ASP A 135 -8.78 6.92 -17.84
N ASN A 136 -9.35 7.71 -18.74
CA ASN A 136 -9.23 9.16 -18.74
C ASN A 136 -10.22 9.86 -17.78
N THR A 137 -10.75 9.11 -16.82
CA THR A 137 -11.71 9.61 -15.85
C THR A 137 -11.00 9.92 -14.55
N GLY A 138 -11.36 11.04 -13.88
CA GLY A 138 -10.78 11.36 -12.57
C GLY A 138 -11.08 10.32 -11.48
N THR A 139 -12.01 9.39 -11.74
CA THR A 139 -12.33 8.24 -10.89
C THR A 139 -11.44 7.02 -11.13
N ALA A 140 -10.67 7.01 -12.22
CA ALA A 140 -9.69 5.98 -12.49
C ALA A 140 -8.61 5.98 -11.41
N LEU A 141 -8.08 4.80 -11.14
CA LEU A 141 -6.96 4.65 -10.22
C LEU A 141 -5.71 5.24 -10.87
N ALA A 142 -4.97 6.06 -10.13
CA ALA A 142 -3.64 6.52 -10.53
C ALA A 142 -2.57 5.58 -9.94
N ILE A 143 -2.70 5.27 -8.64
CA ILE A 143 -1.77 4.37 -7.96
C ILE A 143 -2.46 3.44 -6.97
N ALA A 144 -1.81 2.31 -6.69
CA ALA A 144 -2.13 1.43 -5.59
C ALA A 144 -0.87 0.91 -4.91
N LEU A 145 -0.87 0.92 -3.59
CA LEU A 145 0.16 0.28 -2.75
C LEU A 145 -0.43 -0.93 -2.04
N ILE A 146 0.35 -2.01 -2.03
CA ILE A 146 -0.09 -3.32 -1.57
C ILE A 146 0.96 -3.91 -0.62
N SER A 147 0.55 -4.43 0.53
CA SER A 147 1.38 -5.36 1.32
C SER A 147 0.78 -6.76 1.20
N SER A 148 1.65 -7.75 1.02
CA SER A 148 1.31 -9.18 0.98
C SER A 148 1.01 -9.79 2.35
N GLY A 149 0.94 -8.94 3.39
CA GLY A 149 0.50 -9.33 4.71
C GLY A 149 1.36 -10.40 5.40
N PRO A 150 0.83 -11.00 6.47
CA PRO A 150 1.51 -12.06 7.22
C PRO A 150 1.90 -13.29 6.41
N ASN A 151 1.13 -13.66 5.38
CA ASN A 151 1.38 -14.88 4.60
C ASN A 151 2.47 -14.71 3.52
N ARG A 152 2.85 -13.45 3.22
CA ARG A 152 3.92 -13.07 2.29
C ARG A 152 3.64 -13.37 0.83
N VAL A 153 2.38 -13.57 0.46
CA VAL A 153 1.95 -13.89 -0.89
C VAL A 153 0.99 -12.81 -1.36
N PHE A 154 1.29 -12.17 -2.49
CA PHE A 154 0.32 -11.27 -3.12
C PHE A 154 -0.79 -12.10 -3.73
N GLU A 155 -2.01 -12.01 -3.19
CA GLU A 155 -3.20 -12.53 -3.86
C GLU A 155 -3.94 -11.45 -4.65
N THR A 156 -3.70 -10.20 -4.30
CA THR A 156 -4.19 -9.02 -5.01
C THR A 156 -3.43 -8.88 -6.33
N ASN A 157 -4.17 -8.65 -7.41
CA ASN A 157 -3.61 -8.41 -8.73
C ASN A 157 -4.05 -7.05 -9.27
N CYS A 158 -3.21 -6.46 -10.11
CA CYS A 158 -3.48 -5.21 -10.80
C CYS A 158 -3.67 -5.48 -12.30
N TYR A 159 -4.72 -4.90 -12.85
CA TYR A 159 -5.11 -5.06 -14.25
C TYR A 159 -5.26 -3.68 -14.90
N ALA A 160 -4.90 -3.61 -16.18
CA ALA A 160 -5.21 -2.46 -17.02
C ALA A 160 -6.73 -2.24 -17.13
N TYR A 161 -7.14 -1.00 -17.36
CA TYR A 161 -8.54 -0.66 -17.67
C TYR A 161 -8.86 -0.97 -19.14
N GLY A 162 -10.14 -1.22 -19.43
CA GLY A 162 -10.61 -1.57 -20.77
C GLY A 162 -10.31 -3.00 -21.20
N VAL A 163 -9.75 -3.84 -20.32
CA VAL A 163 -9.40 -5.24 -20.59
C VAL A 163 -10.26 -6.19 -19.73
N PRO A 164 -11.48 -6.55 -20.18
CA PRO A 164 -12.34 -7.48 -19.45
C PRO A 164 -11.69 -8.88 -19.31
N PRO A 165 -11.97 -9.63 -18.22
CA PRO A 165 -13.05 -9.43 -17.26
C PRO A 165 -12.70 -8.62 -16.00
N ASN A 166 -11.43 -8.26 -15.79
CA ASN A 166 -10.94 -7.64 -14.56
C ASN A 166 -10.23 -6.33 -14.88
N GLU A 167 -10.51 -5.29 -14.09
CA GLU A 167 -9.92 -3.95 -14.26
C GLU A 167 -9.47 -3.39 -12.90
N GLY A 168 -8.43 -2.57 -12.92
CA GLY A 168 -7.88 -1.94 -11.72
C GLY A 168 -7.34 -2.96 -10.70
N VAL A 169 -7.54 -2.70 -9.41
CA VAL A 169 -7.05 -3.57 -8.32
C VAL A 169 -8.10 -4.58 -7.90
N VAL A 170 -7.81 -5.87 -8.10
CA VAL A 170 -8.67 -6.98 -7.70
C VAL A 170 -8.06 -7.70 -6.51
N LYS A 171 -8.70 -7.55 -5.35
CA LYS A 171 -8.36 -8.28 -4.13
C LYS A 171 -9.37 -9.42 -3.92
N PRO A 172 -8.93 -10.70 -3.91
CA PRO A 172 -9.84 -11.82 -3.67
C PRO A 172 -10.35 -11.84 -2.21
N ALA A 173 -11.57 -12.34 -2.02
CA ALA A 173 -12.14 -12.51 -0.70
C ALA A 173 -11.32 -13.52 0.13
N GLY A 174 -10.98 -13.16 1.36
CA GLY A 174 -10.15 -13.98 2.24
C GLY A 174 -8.65 -13.72 2.15
N SER A 175 -8.19 -12.85 1.25
CA SER A 175 -6.80 -12.38 1.21
C SER A 175 -6.48 -11.50 2.43
N ASP A 176 -5.31 -11.73 3.02
CA ASP A 176 -4.71 -10.93 4.09
C ASP A 176 -3.89 -9.74 3.59
N ASP A 177 -3.92 -9.48 2.28
CA ASP A 177 -3.28 -8.31 1.68
C ASP A 177 -3.86 -7.01 2.21
N TYR A 178 -3.02 -6.00 2.35
CA TYR A 178 -3.46 -4.64 2.64
C TYR A 178 -3.30 -3.80 1.39
N VAL A 179 -4.37 -3.12 0.99
CA VAL A 179 -4.42 -2.36 -0.25
C VAL A 179 -4.82 -0.93 0.07
N PHE A 180 -4.00 0.01 -0.37
CA PHE A 180 -4.33 1.42 -0.38
C PHE A 180 -4.29 1.95 -1.82
N LYS A 181 -5.22 2.83 -2.18
CA LYS A 181 -5.40 3.29 -3.56
C LYS A 181 -5.60 4.80 -3.59
N TYR A 182 -5.14 5.43 -4.66
CA TYR A 182 -5.51 6.79 -5.01
C TYR A 182 -6.08 6.82 -6.42
N THR A 183 -7.17 7.55 -6.58
CA THR A 183 -7.68 7.96 -7.89
C THR A 183 -6.97 9.22 -8.37
N TYR A 184 -7.05 9.53 -9.66
CA TYR A 184 -6.53 10.77 -10.22
C TYR A 184 -7.14 12.03 -9.57
N ALA A 185 -8.45 12.02 -9.29
CA ALA A 185 -9.10 13.14 -8.60
C ALA A 185 -8.58 13.34 -7.17
N GLU A 186 -8.31 12.25 -6.44
CA GLU A 186 -7.76 12.31 -5.08
C GLU A 186 -6.27 12.68 -5.08
N ALA A 187 -5.50 12.19 -6.07
CA ALA A 187 -4.10 12.55 -6.27
C ALA A 187 -3.97 14.06 -6.55
N ALA A 188 -4.83 14.62 -7.40
CA ALA A 188 -4.82 16.05 -7.69
C ALA A 188 -5.14 16.95 -6.51
N GLN A 189 -6.07 16.52 -5.65
CA GLN A 189 -6.37 17.23 -4.40
C GLN A 189 -5.24 17.09 -3.38
N SER A 190 -4.66 15.89 -3.26
CA SER A 190 -3.64 15.57 -2.25
C SER A 190 -2.25 16.13 -2.60
N GLY A 191 -1.97 16.29 -3.90
CA GLY A 191 -0.77 16.90 -4.45
C GLY A 191 -0.78 18.44 -4.44
N GLY A 192 -1.81 19.07 -3.85
CA GLY A 192 -1.84 20.53 -3.68
C GLY A 192 -1.98 21.32 -4.99
N GLY A 193 -2.62 20.74 -6.01
CA GLY A 193 -2.71 21.35 -7.34
C GLY A 193 -1.52 21.07 -8.25
N LEU A 194 -0.52 20.30 -7.80
CA LEU A 194 0.58 19.83 -8.64
C LEU A 194 0.11 18.94 -9.80
N TRP A 195 -1.05 18.29 -9.66
CA TRP A 195 -1.68 17.52 -10.73
C TRP A 195 -2.84 18.29 -11.40
N SER A 196 -2.80 19.63 -11.37
CA SER A 196 -3.88 20.40 -11.97
C SER A 196 -3.90 20.15 -13.47
N VAL A 197 -4.96 19.48 -13.92
CA VAL A 197 -5.33 19.33 -15.32
C VAL A 197 -5.49 20.72 -15.91
N GLY A 198 -4.52 21.10 -16.72
CA GLY A 198 -4.48 22.37 -17.40
C GLY A 198 -3.92 22.12 -18.78
N THR A 199 -4.71 22.49 -19.79
CA THR A 199 -4.32 22.64 -21.19
C THR A 199 -3.26 23.75 -21.37
N VAL A 200 -2.17 23.66 -20.63
CA VAL A 200 -1.02 24.52 -20.72
C VAL A 200 0.14 23.60 -20.98
N ASN A 201 0.61 23.68 -22.21
CA ASN A 201 1.86 23.16 -22.71
C ASN A 201 2.85 22.86 -21.56
N PRO A 202 3.41 21.64 -21.44
CA PRO A 202 4.25 21.18 -20.31
C PRO A 202 5.54 21.99 -20.04
N ALA A 203 5.72 23.11 -20.73
CA ALA A 203 6.74 24.13 -20.49
C ALA A 203 6.31 25.24 -19.50
N ASP A 204 5.00 25.44 -19.26
CA ASP A 204 4.48 26.51 -18.39
C ASP A 204 4.34 26.02 -16.93
N ASP A 205 5.35 26.26 -16.10
CA ASP A 205 5.47 25.81 -14.69
C ASP A 205 4.54 26.61 -13.74
N VAL A 206 4.31 27.91 -14.02
CA VAL A 206 3.34 28.75 -13.27
C VAL A 206 2.62 29.73 -14.19
N VAL A 207 1.29 29.67 -14.21
CA VAL A 207 0.43 30.60 -14.96
C VAL A 207 -0.47 31.40 -14.02
N VAL A 208 -0.26 32.72 -13.96
CA VAL A 208 -1.14 33.64 -13.21
C VAL A 208 -2.20 34.20 -14.15
N LYS A 209 -3.47 33.94 -13.85
CA LYS A 209 -4.62 34.44 -14.61
C LYS A 209 -5.32 35.60 -13.90
N ASP A 210 -5.88 36.53 -14.67
CA ASP A 210 -6.72 37.60 -14.14
C ASP A 210 -8.14 37.11 -13.77
N SER A 211 -8.98 38.00 -13.24
CA SER A 211 -10.38 37.71 -12.87
C SER A 211 -11.29 37.33 -14.06
N SER A 212 -10.81 37.47 -15.29
CA SER A 212 -11.46 37.10 -16.55
C SER A 212 -10.92 35.78 -17.11
N GLY A 213 -9.93 35.16 -16.46
CA GLY A 213 -9.29 33.92 -16.91
C GLY A 213 -8.17 34.12 -17.93
N THR A 214 -7.77 35.37 -18.21
CA THR A 214 -6.69 35.68 -19.17
C THR A 214 -5.32 35.50 -18.51
N GLU A 215 -4.38 34.87 -19.20
CA GLU A 215 -3.01 34.62 -18.71
C GLU A 215 -2.20 35.92 -18.70
N THR A 216 -1.69 36.31 -17.54
CA THR A 216 -0.99 37.59 -17.32
C THR A 216 0.51 37.41 -17.05
N ILE A 217 0.88 36.30 -16.42
CA ILE A 217 2.27 35.95 -16.14
C ILE A 217 2.45 34.47 -16.42
N LYS A 218 3.47 34.15 -17.20
CA LYS A 218 3.95 32.78 -17.43
C LYS A 218 5.38 32.67 -16.92
N VAL A 219 5.63 31.65 -16.10
CA VAL A 219 6.98 31.25 -15.71
C VAL A 219 7.25 29.91 -16.37
N ASP A 220 8.27 29.90 -17.24
CA ASP A 220 8.72 28.75 -17.98
C ASP A 220 10.03 28.25 -17.36
N LYS A 221 10.15 26.93 -17.15
CA LYS A 221 11.32 26.33 -16.48
C LYS A 221 12.59 26.35 -17.36
N GLU A 222 12.44 26.44 -18.68
CA GLU A 222 13.49 26.41 -19.69
C GLU A 222 13.88 27.82 -20.18
N LEU A 223 12.90 28.73 -20.26
CA LEU A 223 13.06 30.09 -20.78
C LEU A 223 13.02 31.17 -19.69
N GLY A 224 12.67 30.84 -18.45
CA GLY A 224 12.50 31.78 -17.35
C GLY A 224 11.16 32.53 -17.43
N ILE A 225 11.11 33.76 -16.90
CA ILE A 225 9.88 34.58 -16.92
C ILE A 225 9.68 35.11 -18.35
N GLY A 226 8.95 34.36 -19.17
CA GLY A 226 8.96 34.49 -20.62
C GLY A 226 8.18 35.66 -21.21
N THR A 227 7.15 36.20 -20.53
CA THR A 227 6.42 37.37 -21.04
C THR A 227 5.68 38.08 -19.90
N PHE A 228 6.03 39.35 -19.68
CA PHE A 228 5.26 40.26 -18.84
C PHE A 228 4.37 41.11 -19.75
N MET A 229 3.12 40.70 -19.94
CA MET A 229 2.13 41.60 -20.56
C MET A 229 1.73 42.66 -19.53
N GLY A 230 2.57 43.69 -19.45
CA GLY A 230 2.37 44.98 -18.80
C GLY A 230 1.45 45.01 -17.57
N ILE A 231 2.05 45.13 -16.39
CA ILE A 231 1.41 45.91 -15.31
C ILE A 231 1.04 47.27 -15.90
N VAL A 232 -0.24 47.45 -16.18
CA VAL A 232 -0.85 48.77 -16.20
C VAL A 232 -1.15 49.09 -14.74
N THR A 233 -0.24 49.82 -14.10
CA THR A 233 -0.57 50.52 -12.85
C THR A 233 -1.73 51.48 -13.14
N PRO A 234 -2.75 51.56 -12.26
CA PRO A 234 -3.80 52.57 -12.38
C PRO A 234 -3.26 53.99 -12.32
#